data_AF-A0A5D9D2H2-F1
#
_entry.id   AF-A0A5D9D2H2-F1
#
_cell.length_a   1.000
_cell.length_b   1.000
_cell.length_c   1.000
_cell.angle_alpha   90.00
_cell.angle_beta   90.00
_cell.angle_gamma   90.00
#
_symmetry.space_group_name_H-M   'P 1'
#
loop_
_entity.id
_entity.type
_entity.pdbx_description
1 polymer ?
#
loop_
_entity_poly.entity_id
_entity_poly.type
_entity_poly.pdbx_seq_one_letter_code
_entity_poly.pdbx_strand_id
1 'polypeptide(L)'
;MDFMKLLKSLEELLYELVSWLVFYPITLWRSVVTPLSMMRYADAELADRLEDQYDDTLSPPLFLLITLLASQALTNLLPSVYDTTTAARQLGSGSNLLIARGVIFGVYPLCMAVALLRWKAMIITRNSLRPPFFSQCYVTAPFSLVLVSGFDLASMPNEYGLAIGLTVIALATVWYAQAEVRWLKRELGVGALKAGVIFSGAFLAASVAALLLALFITVEAKTIYPAISEHIG
;
A
#
# COMPACT_ATOMS: atom_id res chain seq x y z
N MET A 1 19.52 -10.03 27.16
CA MET A 1 18.27 -9.26 27.34
C MET A 1 17.54 -9.81 28.56
N ASP A 2 17.08 -8.94 29.43
CA ASP A 2 16.43 -9.29 30.69
C ASP A 2 15.02 -9.84 30.43
N PHE A 3 14.66 -11.01 30.96
CA PHE A 3 13.37 -11.68 30.69
C PHE A 3 12.17 -10.78 31.02
N MET A 4 12.33 -9.92 32.04
CA MET A 4 11.34 -8.90 32.41
C MET A 4 11.11 -7.84 31.33
N LYS A 5 12.16 -7.45 30.59
CA LYS A 5 12.04 -6.53 29.45
C LYS A 5 11.35 -7.20 28.26
N LEU A 6 11.54 -8.51 28.09
CA LEU A 6 10.89 -9.27 27.03
C LEU A 6 9.39 -9.43 27.30
N LEU A 7 9.00 -9.71 28.54
CA LEU A 7 7.59 -9.73 28.94
C LEU A 7 6.91 -8.37 28.75
N LYS A 8 7.55 -7.28 29.21
CA LYS A 8 7.01 -5.94 29.02
C LYS A 8 6.84 -5.57 27.55
N SER A 9 7.83 -5.91 26.72
CA SER A 9 7.74 -5.70 25.27
C SER A 9 6.64 -6.55 24.61
N LEU A 10 6.36 -7.75 25.13
CA LEU A 10 5.24 -8.58 24.67
C LEU A 10 3.91 -7.95 25.05
N GLU A 11 3.75 -7.47 26.29
CA GLU A 11 2.55 -6.77 26.74
C GLU A 11 2.27 -5.51 25.90
N GLU A 12 3.29 -4.70 25.63
CA GLU A 12 3.20 -3.52 24.76
C GLU A 12 2.78 -3.93 23.34
N LEU A 13 3.42 -4.95 22.77
CA LEU A 13 3.07 -5.48 21.45
C LEU A 13 1.64 -6.01 21.41
N LEU A 14 1.21 -6.73 22.44
CA LEU A 14 -0.14 -7.32 22.50
C LEU A 14 -1.20 -6.23 22.65
N TYR A 15 -0.96 -5.23 23.50
CA TYR A 15 -1.83 -4.07 23.60
C TYR A 15 -1.94 -3.35 22.26
N GLU A 16 -0.82 -3.15 21.56
CA GLU A 16 -0.81 -2.52 20.26
C GLU A 16 -1.55 -3.34 19.20
N LEU A 17 -1.35 -4.66 19.14
CA LEU A 17 -2.08 -5.53 18.22
C LEU A 17 -3.59 -5.54 18.48
N VAL A 18 -4.01 -5.52 19.74
CA VAL A 18 -5.43 -5.46 20.10
C VAL A 18 -6.02 -4.09 19.77
N SER A 19 -5.28 -3.00 20.01
CA SER A 19 -5.74 -1.65 19.69
C SER A 19 -5.96 -1.47 18.18
N TRP A 20 -5.18 -2.17 17.34
CA TRP A 20 -5.38 -2.18 15.89
C TRP A 20 -6.78 -2.65 15.47
N LEU A 21 -7.45 -3.52 16.24
CA LEU A 21 -8.83 -3.94 15.95
C LEU A 21 -9.82 -2.76 15.94
N VAL A 22 -9.51 -1.71 16.69
CA VAL A 22 -10.30 -0.48 16.76
C VAL A 22 -9.74 0.58 15.81
N PHE A 23 -8.42 0.82 15.85
CA PHE A 23 -7.81 1.90 15.08
C PHE A 23 -7.75 1.61 13.58
N TYR A 24 -7.61 0.36 13.16
CA TYR A 24 -7.62 0.01 11.74
C TYR A 24 -8.94 0.39 11.04
N PRO A 25 -10.13 -0.07 11.48
CA PRO A 25 -11.38 0.28 10.80
C PRO A 25 -11.67 1.77 10.85
N ILE A 26 -11.31 2.46 11.94
CA ILE A 26 -11.44 3.92 12.05
C ILE A 26 -10.54 4.61 11.02
N THR A 27 -9.27 4.22 10.96
CA THR A 27 -8.29 4.78 10.01
C THR A 27 -8.72 4.54 8.57
N LEU A 28 -9.14 3.31 8.25
CA LEU A 28 -9.65 2.95 6.92
C LEU A 28 -10.87 3.78 6.53
N TRP A 29 -11.85 3.91 7.43
CA TRP A 29 -13.04 4.71 7.21
C TRP A 29 -12.70 6.18 6.96
N ARG A 30 -11.87 6.79 7.81
CA ARG A 30 -11.42 8.19 7.65
C ARG A 30 -10.65 8.40 6.35
N SER A 31 -9.81 7.44 5.96
CA SER A 31 -9.06 7.45 4.70
C SER A 31 -9.97 7.37 3.47
N VAL A 32 -11.04 6.58 3.52
CA VAL A 32 -12.00 6.45 2.41
C VAL A 32 -12.90 7.68 2.29
N VAL A 33 -13.44 8.16 3.41
CA VAL A 33 -14.45 9.23 3.42
C VAL A 33 -13.83 10.62 3.33
N THR A 34 -12.69 10.83 3.99
CA THR A 34 -12.01 12.13 4.06
C THR A 34 -10.53 12.05 3.65
N PRO A 35 -10.19 11.54 2.44
CA PRO A 35 -8.81 11.28 2.03
C PRO A 35 -7.92 12.53 2.09
N LEU A 36 -8.44 13.68 1.67
CA LEU A 36 -7.70 14.96 1.72
C LEU A 36 -7.42 15.44 3.14
N SER A 37 -8.28 15.10 4.11
CA SER A 37 -8.04 15.46 5.52
C SER A 37 -6.96 14.57 6.11
N MET A 38 -7.02 13.26 5.84
CA MET A 38 -6.01 12.30 6.30
C MET A 38 -4.62 12.59 5.72
N MET A 39 -4.55 12.98 4.45
CA MET A 39 -3.30 13.41 3.82
C MET A 39 -2.66 14.61 4.53
N ARG A 40 -3.46 15.60 4.91
CA ARG A 40 -2.97 16.78 5.65
C ARG A 40 -2.63 16.44 7.11
N TYR A 41 -3.42 15.57 7.73
CA TYR A 41 -3.18 15.09 9.09
C TYR A 41 -1.82 14.39 9.19
N ALA A 42 -1.47 13.51 8.24
CA ALA A 42 -0.16 12.85 8.23
C ALA A 42 1.03 13.81 8.22
N ASP A 43 0.91 14.91 7.48
CA ASP A 43 1.96 15.93 7.39
C ASP A 43 2.06 16.74 8.69
N ALA A 44 0.93 17.05 9.33
CA ALA A 44 0.88 17.78 10.60
C ALA A 44 1.45 16.96 11.76
N GLU A 45 1.07 15.68 11.84
CA GLU A 45 1.46 14.76 12.91
C GLU A 45 2.97 14.50 12.96
N LEU A 46 3.66 14.62 11.83
CA LEU A 46 5.12 14.50 11.79
C LEU A 46 5.84 15.65 12.52
N ALA A 47 5.16 16.76 12.78
CA ALA A 47 5.71 17.88 13.55
C ALA A 47 5.58 17.67 15.07
N ASP A 48 4.76 16.71 15.51
CA ASP A 48 4.56 16.40 16.92
C ASP A 48 5.71 15.57 17.49
N ARG A 49 5.74 15.47 18.83
CA ARG A 49 6.73 14.64 19.53
C ARG A 49 6.49 13.18 19.13
N LEU A 50 7.57 12.43 18.97
CA LEU A 50 7.52 11.02 18.52
C LEU A 50 6.53 10.15 19.30
N GLU A 51 6.35 10.42 20.59
CA GLU A 51 5.44 9.68 21.48
C GLU A 51 3.96 10.04 21.26
N ASP A 52 3.69 11.24 20.75
CA ASP A 52 2.35 11.77 20.52
C ASP A 52 1.89 11.55 19.07
N GLN A 53 2.79 11.16 18.15
CA GLN A 53 2.46 11.00 16.74
C GLN A 53 1.49 9.84 16.52
N TYR A 54 0.36 10.12 15.87
CA TYR A 54 -0.63 9.14 15.44
C TYR A 54 -1.32 8.45 16.63
N ASP A 55 -1.68 9.20 17.67
CA ASP A 55 -2.34 8.65 18.86
C ASP A 55 -3.77 8.14 18.59
N ASP A 56 -4.47 8.75 17.62
CA ASP A 56 -5.86 8.49 17.29
C ASP A 56 -6.05 7.69 15.98
N THR A 57 -4.95 7.32 15.31
CA THR A 57 -4.95 6.53 14.07
C THR A 57 -3.74 5.61 13.97
N LEU A 58 -3.71 4.68 13.01
CA LEU A 58 -2.50 3.92 12.72
C LEU A 58 -1.49 4.78 11.96
N SER A 59 -0.19 4.64 12.29
CA SER A 59 0.86 5.31 11.53
C SER A 59 0.79 4.94 10.04
N PRO A 60 1.06 5.86 9.10
CA PRO A 60 0.64 5.67 7.71
C PRO A 60 1.30 4.48 7.00
N PRO A 61 2.63 4.24 7.12
CA PRO A 61 3.25 3.06 6.53
C PRO A 61 2.75 1.74 7.14
N LEU A 62 2.46 1.74 8.45
CA LEU A 62 1.94 0.57 9.16
C LEU A 62 0.49 0.28 8.75
N PHE A 63 -0.33 1.32 8.59
CA PHE A 63 -1.68 1.21 8.05
C PHE A 63 -1.69 0.57 6.66
N LEU A 64 -0.79 1.03 5.75
CA LEU A 64 -0.63 0.41 4.43
C LEU A 64 -0.24 -1.06 4.54
N LEU A 65 0.73 -1.39 5.40
CA LEU A 65 1.17 -2.77 5.61
C LEU A 65 0.04 -3.68 6.10
N ILE A 66 -0.72 -3.26 7.13
CA ILE A 66 -1.87 -4.00 7.65
C ILE A 66 -2.96 -4.15 6.60
N THR A 67 -3.19 -3.11 5.79
CA THR A 67 -4.17 -3.18 4.71
C THR A 67 -3.77 -4.22 3.64
N LEU A 68 -2.48 -4.32 3.32
CA LEU A 68 -1.97 -5.34 2.40
C LEU A 68 -2.05 -6.75 3.01
N LEU A 69 -1.83 -6.89 4.32
CA LEU A 69 -2.05 -8.14 5.06
C LEU A 69 -3.53 -8.56 5.01
N ALA A 70 -4.44 -7.63 5.28
CA ALA A 70 -5.88 -7.87 5.22
C ALA A 70 -6.33 -8.22 3.79
N SER A 71 -5.79 -7.53 2.78
CA SER A 71 -6.01 -7.84 1.37
C SER A 71 -5.56 -9.26 1.04
N GLN A 72 -4.39 -9.70 1.51
CA GLN A 72 -3.91 -11.07 1.30
C GLN A 72 -4.81 -12.11 1.98
N ALA A 73 -5.27 -11.83 3.20
CA ALA A 73 -6.22 -12.71 3.89
C ALA A 73 -7.52 -12.84 3.08
N LEU A 74 -8.03 -11.73 2.53
CA LEU A 74 -9.21 -11.72 1.68
C LEU A 74 -8.99 -12.53 0.39
N THR A 75 -7.86 -12.33 -0.31
CA THR A 75 -7.51 -13.11 -1.51
C THR A 75 -7.56 -14.61 -1.23
N ASN A 76 -7.08 -15.06 -0.07
CA ASN A 76 -7.06 -16.49 0.29
C ASN A 76 -8.45 -17.08 0.60
N LEU A 77 -9.45 -16.23 0.85
CA LEU A 77 -10.84 -16.65 1.06
C LEU A 77 -11.64 -16.74 -0.25
N LEU A 78 -11.15 -16.15 -1.33
CA LEU A 78 -11.85 -16.09 -2.62
C LEU A 78 -11.41 -17.25 -3.53
N PRO A 79 -12.36 -17.94 -4.21
CA PRO A 79 -12.02 -18.92 -5.23
C PRO A 79 -11.34 -18.21 -6.42
N SER A 80 -10.14 -18.65 -6.79
CA SER A 80 -9.40 -18.09 -7.92
C SER A 80 -9.03 -19.16 -8.93
N VAL A 81 -9.04 -18.82 -10.22
CA VAL A 81 -8.48 -19.67 -11.29
C VAL A 81 -6.95 -19.79 -11.13
N TYR A 82 -6.31 -18.86 -10.44
CA TYR A 82 -4.90 -18.91 -10.08
C TYR A 82 -4.71 -19.48 -8.67
N ASP A 83 -3.85 -20.49 -8.55
CA ASP A 83 -3.50 -21.07 -7.26
C ASP A 83 -2.50 -20.16 -6.52
N THR A 84 -3.01 -19.42 -5.52
CA THR A 84 -2.23 -18.52 -4.66
C THR A 84 -1.16 -19.27 -3.86
N THR A 85 -1.34 -20.58 -3.63
CA THR A 85 -0.32 -21.42 -2.98
C THR A 85 0.91 -21.61 -3.85
N THR A 86 0.78 -21.52 -5.18
CA THR A 86 1.93 -21.59 -6.09
C THR A 86 2.80 -20.35 -5.98
N ALA A 87 2.20 -19.15 -5.88
CA ALA A 87 2.94 -17.90 -5.68
C ALA A 87 3.65 -17.85 -4.31
N ALA A 88 2.99 -18.32 -3.24
CA ALA A 88 3.61 -18.42 -1.91
C ALA A 88 4.75 -19.45 -1.87
N ARG A 89 4.61 -20.60 -2.56
CA ARG A 89 5.67 -21.60 -2.71
C ARG A 89 6.87 -21.07 -3.51
N GLN A 90 6.61 -20.30 -4.58
CA GLN A 90 7.65 -19.67 -5.39
C GLN A 90 8.46 -18.61 -4.62
N LEU A 91 7.89 -17.99 -3.59
CA LEU A 91 8.59 -17.03 -2.73
C LEU A 91 9.10 -17.66 -1.42
N GLY A 92 8.94 -18.98 -1.26
CA GLY A 92 9.35 -19.80 -0.11
C GLY A 92 8.68 -19.52 1.23
N SER A 93 7.99 -18.39 1.42
CA SER A 93 7.16 -18.13 2.60
C SER A 93 6.10 -17.07 2.33
N GLY A 94 5.00 -17.10 3.11
CA GLY A 94 3.99 -16.05 3.10
C GLY A 94 4.54 -14.68 3.50
N SER A 95 5.55 -14.63 4.37
CA SER A 95 6.22 -13.39 4.78
C SER A 95 6.94 -12.70 3.61
N ASN A 96 7.60 -13.47 2.74
CA ASN A 96 8.28 -12.94 1.56
C ASN A 96 7.28 -12.35 0.54
N LEU A 97 6.10 -12.97 0.41
CA LEU A 97 5.02 -12.45 -0.43
C LEU A 97 4.49 -11.10 0.10
N LEU A 98 4.40 -10.95 1.42
CA LEU A 98 3.97 -9.70 2.04
C LEU A 98 5.00 -8.58 1.89
N ILE A 99 6.29 -8.90 2.05
CA ILE A 99 7.37 -7.94 1.78
C ILE A 99 7.35 -7.52 0.31
N ALA A 100 7.21 -8.46 -0.62
CA ALA A 100 7.09 -8.19 -2.05
C ALA A 100 5.92 -7.25 -2.35
N ARG A 101 4.73 -7.53 -1.80
CA ARG A 101 3.55 -6.66 -1.92
C ARG A 101 3.81 -5.28 -1.32
N GLY A 102 4.41 -5.21 -0.13
CA GLY A 102 4.76 -3.96 0.54
C GLY A 102 5.67 -3.08 -0.32
N VAL A 103 6.68 -3.69 -0.96
CA VAL A 103 7.58 -2.99 -1.88
C VAL A 103 6.85 -2.55 -3.14
N ILE A 104 6.10 -3.44 -3.79
CA ILE A 104 5.38 -3.15 -5.04
C ILE A 104 4.34 -2.04 -4.84
N PHE A 105 3.50 -2.14 -3.82
CA PHE A 105 2.47 -1.14 -3.54
C PHE A 105 3.03 0.14 -2.91
N GLY A 106 4.15 0.05 -2.18
CA GLY A 106 4.87 1.20 -1.65
C GLY A 106 5.44 2.13 -2.72
N VAL A 107 5.58 1.66 -3.97
CA VAL A 107 5.99 2.50 -5.11
C VAL A 107 4.96 3.59 -5.42
N TYR A 108 3.67 3.32 -5.28
CA TYR A 108 2.62 4.31 -5.56
C TYR A 108 2.75 5.59 -4.72
N PRO A 109 2.77 5.51 -3.37
CA PRO A 109 2.91 6.69 -2.53
C PRO A 109 4.29 7.36 -2.71
N LEU A 110 5.33 6.56 -2.99
CA LEU A 110 6.67 7.08 -3.26
C LEU A 110 6.72 7.91 -4.55
N CYS A 111 6.20 7.38 -5.66
CA CYS A 111 6.19 8.07 -6.95
C CYS A 111 5.37 9.37 -6.87
N MET A 112 4.26 9.35 -6.15
CA MET A 112 3.44 10.54 -5.96
C MET A 112 4.14 11.59 -5.09
N ALA A 113 4.77 11.18 -4.00
CA ALA A 113 5.58 12.06 -3.16
C ALA A 113 6.74 12.70 -3.95
N VAL A 114 7.45 11.90 -4.75
CA VAL A 114 8.53 12.39 -5.62
C VAL A 114 8.00 13.36 -6.68
N ALA A 115 6.84 13.07 -7.28
CA ALA A 115 6.21 13.97 -8.24
C ALA A 115 5.92 15.33 -7.61
N LEU A 116 5.34 15.35 -6.40
CA LEU A 116 5.09 16.60 -5.68
C LEU A 116 6.39 17.40 -5.45
N LEU A 117 7.42 16.77 -4.90
CA LEU A 117 8.68 17.45 -4.59
C LEU A 117 9.37 18.01 -5.84
N ARG A 118 9.37 17.24 -6.93
CA ARG A 118 9.93 17.67 -8.22
C ARG A 118 9.19 18.89 -8.77
N TRP A 119 7.87 18.89 -8.70
CA TRP A 119 7.06 20.00 -9.17
C TRP A 119 7.12 21.24 -8.27
N LYS A 120 7.36 21.06 -6.95
CA LYS A 120 7.68 22.15 -6.03
C LYS A 120 9.14 22.64 -6.14
N ALA A 121 9.94 22.04 -7.02
CA ALA A 121 11.39 22.30 -7.14
C ALA A 121 12.13 22.18 -5.79
N MET A 122 11.67 21.28 -4.91
CA MET A 122 12.30 21.03 -3.62
C MET A 122 13.37 19.94 -3.74
N ILE A 123 14.46 20.09 -2.97
CA ILE A 123 15.53 19.09 -2.91
C ILE A 123 14.96 17.81 -2.32
N ILE A 124 15.15 16.69 -3.02
CA ILE A 124 14.72 15.37 -2.55
C ILE A 124 15.76 14.84 -1.55
N THR A 125 15.40 14.92 -0.27
CA THR A 125 16.09 14.29 0.85
C THR A 125 15.13 13.35 1.58
N ARG A 126 15.65 12.50 2.47
CA ARG A 126 14.81 11.64 3.33
C ARG A 126 13.79 12.47 4.14
N ASN A 127 14.19 13.65 4.61
CA ASN A 127 13.36 14.51 5.44
C ASN A 127 12.26 15.19 4.64
N SER A 128 12.56 15.68 3.42
CA SER A 128 11.53 16.27 2.55
C SER A 128 10.57 15.24 1.97
N LEU A 129 11.02 13.98 1.81
CA LEU A 129 10.21 12.91 1.23
C LEU A 129 9.24 12.29 2.23
N ARG A 130 9.64 12.23 3.51
CA ARG A 130 8.86 11.56 4.55
C ARG A 130 7.43 12.11 4.68
N PRO A 131 7.18 13.43 4.78
CA PRO A 131 5.82 13.95 4.88
C PRO A 131 4.91 13.55 3.70
N PRO A 132 5.24 13.89 2.44
CA PRO A 132 4.37 13.53 1.34
C PRO A 132 4.25 12.01 1.15
N PHE A 133 5.27 11.21 1.50
CA PHE A 133 5.15 9.75 1.49
C PHE A 133 4.12 9.25 2.52
N PHE A 134 4.15 9.78 3.75
CA PHE A 134 3.25 9.40 4.84
C PHE A 134 1.80 9.79 4.51
N SER A 135 1.61 11.01 4.00
CA SER A 135 0.35 11.50 3.44
C SER A 135 -0.26 10.50 2.45
N GLN A 136 0.55 10.05 1.50
CA GLN A 136 0.14 9.20 0.40
C GLN A 136 -0.18 7.76 0.82
N CYS A 137 0.41 7.25 1.90
CA CYS A 137 0.07 5.93 2.43
C CYS A 137 -1.40 5.82 2.85
N TYR A 138 -2.02 6.88 3.38
CA TYR A 138 -3.43 6.85 3.79
C TYR A 138 -4.41 6.66 2.63
N VAL A 139 -4.07 7.15 1.43
CA VAL A 139 -4.92 7.02 0.24
C VAL A 139 -4.56 5.78 -0.56
N THR A 140 -3.28 5.42 -0.61
CA THR A 140 -2.81 4.21 -1.28
C THR A 140 -3.39 2.95 -0.64
N ALA A 141 -3.50 2.90 0.69
CA ALA A 141 -4.01 1.72 1.39
C ALA A 141 -5.42 1.28 0.98
N PRO A 142 -6.48 2.13 1.05
CA PRO A 142 -7.79 1.74 0.57
C PRO A 142 -7.80 1.48 -0.95
N PHE A 143 -7.01 2.23 -1.73
CA PHE A 143 -6.87 1.96 -3.17
C PHE A 143 -6.32 0.56 -3.44
N SER A 144 -5.24 0.14 -2.77
CA SER A 144 -4.61 -1.17 -2.98
C SER A 144 -5.53 -2.31 -2.55
N LEU A 145 -6.25 -2.16 -1.44
CA LEU A 145 -7.24 -3.15 -0.98
C LEU A 145 -8.30 -3.42 -2.05
N VAL A 146 -8.93 -2.36 -2.58
CA VAL A 146 -10.00 -2.50 -3.57
C VAL A 146 -9.45 -2.94 -4.92
N LEU A 147 -8.27 -2.43 -5.32
CA LEU A 147 -7.62 -2.83 -6.56
C LEU A 147 -7.31 -4.33 -6.59
N VAL A 148 -6.69 -4.86 -5.53
CA VAL A 148 -6.39 -6.29 -5.41
C VAL A 148 -7.67 -7.11 -5.39
N SER A 149 -8.68 -6.68 -4.64
CA SER A 149 -9.99 -7.36 -4.63
C SER A 149 -10.62 -7.39 -6.03
N GLY A 150 -10.46 -6.33 -6.83
CA GLY A 150 -10.91 -6.28 -8.21
C GLY A 150 -10.18 -7.28 -9.11
N PHE A 151 -8.87 -7.46 -8.93
CA PHE A 151 -8.11 -8.51 -9.62
C PHE A 151 -8.54 -9.92 -9.21
N ASP A 152 -8.80 -10.13 -7.92
CA ASP A 152 -9.28 -11.42 -7.39
C ASP A 152 -10.65 -11.76 -7.98
N LEU A 153 -11.58 -10.79 -8.02
CA LEU A 153 -12.90 -10.94 -8.64
C LEU A 153 -12.80 -11.21 -10.15
N ALA A 154 -11.92 -10.50 -10.84
CA ALA A 154 -11.68 -10.71 -12.28
C ALA A 154 -11.13 -12.11 -12.59
N SER A 155 -10.47 -12.73 -11.62
CA SER A 155 -9.85 -14.06 -11.73
C SER A 155 -10.75 -15.19 -11.25
N MET A 156 -12.01 -14.91 -10.86
CA MET A 156 -12.96 -15.94 -10.45
C MET A 156 -13.41 -16.80 -11.63
N PRO A 157 -13.64 -18.12 -11.44
CA PRO A 157 -14.14 -19.04 -12.45
C PRO A 157 -15.67 -18.86 -12.68
N ASN A 158 -16.10 -17.64 -12.96
CA ASN A 158 -17.49 -17.27 -13.20
C ASN A 158 -17.58 -16.38 -14.45
N GLU A 159 -18.62 -16.55 -15.26
CA GLU A 159 -18.85 -15.79 -16.50
C GLU A 159 -18.87 -14.27 -16.28
N TYR A 160 -19.34 -13.83 -15.10
CA TYR A 160 -19.40 -12.41 -14.74
C TYR A 160 -18.18 -11.89 -13.96
N GLY A 161 -17.25 -12.78 -13.56
CA GLY A 161 -16.10 -12.43 -12.71
C GLY A 161 -15.25 -11.31 -13.31
N LEU A 162 -14.89 -11.45 -14.59
CA LEU A 162 -14.09 -10.45 -15.32
C LEU A 162 -14.77 -9.07 -15.36
N ALA A 163 -16.05 -9.01 -15.72
CA ALA A 163 -16.78 -7.75 -15.84
C ALA A 163 -16.92 -7.04 -14.49
N ILE A 164 -17.23 -7.79 -13.43
CA ILE A 164 -17.32 -7.26 -12.06
C ILE A 164 -15.95 -6.76 -11.59
N GLY A 165 -14.90 -7.57 -11.75
CA GLY A 165 -13.55 -7.21 -11.34
C GLY A 165 -13.02 -5.96 -12.05
N LEU A 166 -13.19 -5.86 -13.38
CA LEU A 166 -12.82 -4.66 -14.13
C LEU A 166 -13.60 -3.42 -13.69
N THR A 167 -14.88 -3.58 -13.34
CA THR A 167 -15.70 -2.48 -12.81
C THR A 167 -15.15 -2.01 -11.46
N VAL A 168 -14.82 -2.94 -10.56
CA VAL A 168 -14.23 -2.62 -9.25
C VAL A 168 -12.88 -1.92 -9.40
N ILE A 169 -12.02 -2.40 -10.30
CA ILE A 169 -10.73 -1.77 -10.63
C ILE A 169 -10.95 -0.34 -11.14
N ALA A 170 -11.86 -0.15 -12.10
CA ALA A 170 -12.14 1.17 -12.65
C ALA A 170 -12.64 2.15 -11.58
N LEU A 171 -13.55 1.72 -10.70
CA LEU A 171 -14.05 2.53 -9.59
C LEU A 171 -12.92 2.90 -8.60
N ALA A 172 -12.06 1.95 -8.26
CA ALA A 172 -10.90 2.20 -7.40
C ALA A 172 -9.94 3.22 -8.01
N THR A 173 -9.62 3.07 -9.30
CA THR A 173 -8.76 4.01 -10.03
C THR A 173 -9.37 5.40 -10.12
N VAL A 174 -10.67 5.52 -10.39
CA VAL A 174 -11.37 6.81 -10.42
C VAL A 174 -11.36 7.47 -9.04
N TRP A 175 -11.64 6.72 -7.97
CA TRP A 175 -11.58 7.23 -6.60
C TRP A 175 -10.18 7.73 -6.24
N TYR A 176 -9.15 6.94 -6.53
CA TYR A 176 -7.75 7.28 -6.27
C TYR A 176 -7.32 8.53 -7.07
N ALA A 177 -7.56 8.54 -8.39
CA ALA A 177 -7.24 9.67 -9.25
C ALA A 177 -7.92 10.96 -8.78
N GLN A 178 -9.18 10.86 -8.37
CA GLN A 178 -9.93 12.00 -7.84
C GLN A 178 -9.34 12.55 -6.53
N ALA A 179 -8.83 11.70 -5.63
CA ALA A 179 -8.15 12.14 -4.41
C ALA A 179 -6.82 12.83 -4.74
N GLU A 180 -5.98 12.19 -5.57
CA GLU A 180 -4.66 12.68 -5.94
C GLU A 180 -4.69 13.98 -6.72
N VAL A 181 -5.57 14.10 -7.72
CA VAL A 181 -5.69 15.33 -8.51
C VAL A 181 -6.13 16.49 -7.63
N ARG A 182 -7.03 16.28 -6.67
CA ARG A 182 -7.44 17.32 -5.71
C ARG A 182 -6.31 17.68 -4.74
N TRP A 183 -5.52 16.71 -4.31
CA TRP A 183 -4.35 16.93 -3.46
C TRP A 183 -3.27 17.72 -4.19
N LEU A 184 -2.83 17.27 -5.38
CA LEU A 184 -1.85 17.99 -6.22
C LEU A 184 -2.31 19.40 -6.56
N LYS A 185 -3.61 19.59 -6.86
CA LYS A 185 -4.19 20.91 -7.12
C LYS A 185 -3.99 21.85 -5.93
N ARG A 186 -4.20 21.36 -4.70
CA ARG A 186 -4.04 22.14 -3.47
C ARG A 186 -2.58 22.39 -3.16
N GLU A 187 -1.75 21.36 -3.21
CA GLU A 187 -0.34 21.44 -2.84
C GLU A 187 0.51 22.25 -3.82
N LEU A 188 0.20 22.22 -5.11
CA LEU A 188 0.95 22.94 -6.15
C LEU A 188 0.30 24.26 -6.56
N GLY A 189 -0.93 24.55 -6.12
CA GLY A 189 -1.68 25.73 -6.54
C GLY A 189 -1.98 25.77 -8.05
N VAL A 190 -2.07 24.61 -8.72
CA VAL A 190 -2.26 24.51 -10.18
C VAL A 190 -3.73 24.21 -10.55
N GLY A 191 -4.07 24.37 -11.83
CA GLY A 191 -5.37 23.96 -12.37
C GLY A 191 -5.55 22.43 -12.40
N ALA A 192 -6.82 21.97 -12.44
CA ALA A 192 -7.16 20.54 -12.41
C ALA A 192 -6.56 19.75 -13.59
N LEU A 193 -6.49 20.35 -14.78
CA LEU A 193 -5.87 19.70 -15.94
C LEU A 193 -4.39 19.42 -15.72
N LYS A 194 -3.64 20.42 -15.22
CA LYS A 194 -2.21 20.26 -14.93
C LYS A 194 -1.99 19.24 -13.82
N ALA A 195 -2.78 19.30 -12.74
CA ALA A 195 -2.75 18.28 -11.69
C ALA A 195 -3.06 16.87 -12.24
N GLY A 196 -4.01 16.75 -13.16
CA GLY A 196 -4.34 15.50 -13.86
C GLY A 196 -3.18 14.95 -14.70
N VAL A 197 -2.46 15.80 -15.42
CA VAL A 197 -1.27 15.40 -16.19
C VAL A 197 -0.14 14.92 -15.26
N ILE A 198 0.10 15.65 -14.16
CA ILE A 198 1.11 15.29 -13.17
C ILE A 198 0.77 13.93 -12.53
N PHE A 199 -0.48 13.77 -12.09
CA PHE A 199 -1.01 12.51 -11.57
C PHE A 199 -0.80 11.38 -12.58
N SER A 200 -1.22 11.57 -13.84
CA SER A 200 -1.14 10.52 -14.86
C SER A 200 0.29 10.08 -15.12
N GLY A 201 1.24 11.04 -15.18
CA GLY A 201 2.67 10.73 -15.32
C GLY A 201 3.23 9.99 -14.12
N ALA A 202 2.90 10.41 -12.89
CA ALA A 202 3.35 9.76 -11.67
C ALA A 202 2.74 8.35 -11.50
N PHE A 203 1.46 8.19 -11.81
CA PHE A 203 0.74 6.93 -11.76
C PHE A 203 1.28 5.94 -12.79
N LEU A 204 1.51 6.38 -14.03
CA LEU A 204 2.13 5.55 -15.07
C LEU A 204 3.54 5.10 -14.65
N ALA A 205 4.36 6.02 -14.12
CA ALA A 205 5.69 5.67 -13.61
C ALA A 205 5.62 4.65 -12.47
N ALA A 206 4.66 4.81 -11.55
CA ALA A 206 4.43 3.88 -10.45
C ALA A 206 4.00 2.50 -10.96
N SER A 207 3.06 2.42 -11.89
CA SER A 207 2.59 1.16 -12.46
C SER A 207 3.69 0.43 -13.24
N VAL A 208 4.52 1.15 -14.00
CA VAL A 208 5.67 0.56 -14.70
C VAL A 208 6.69 0.03 -13.69
N ALA A 209 7.06 0.82 -12.69
CA ALA A 209 8.01 0.38 -11.66
C ALA A 209 7.48 -0.80 -10.84
N ALA A 210 6.20 -0.78 -10.46
CA ALA A 210 5.53 -1.88 -9.78
C ALA A 210 5.54 -3.17 -10.62
N LEU A 211 5.26 -3.06 -11.93
CA LEU A 211 5.32 -4.20 -12.86
C LEU A 211 6.74 -4.75 -12.98
N LEU A 212 7.74 -3.89 -13.15
CA LEU A 212 9.15 -4.32 -13.23
C LEU A 212 9.60 -5.02 -11.95
N LEU A 213 9.23 -4.49 -10.77
CA LEU A 213 9.52 -5.13 -9.49
C LEU A 213 8.82 -6.48 -9.36
N ALA A 214 7.55 -6.57 -9.74
CA ALA A 214 6.81 -7.84 -9.73
C ALA A 214 7.50 -8.88 -10.62
N LEU A 215 7.86 -8.51 -11.85
CA LEU A 215 8.57 -9.39 -12.79
C LEU A 215 9.93 -9.81 -12.24
N PHE A 216 10.72 -8.88 -11.71
CA PHE A 216 12.03 -9.17 -11.12
C PHE A 216 11.90 -10.17 -9.96
N ILE A 217 10.96 -9.93 -9.04
CA ILE A 217 10.69 -10.82 -7.91
C ILE A 217 10.26 -12.21 -8.39
N THR A 218 9.39 -12.30 -9.40
CA THR A 218 8.96 -13.58 -9.97
C THR A 218 10.10 -14.34 -10.67
N VAL A 219 11.00 -13.63 -11.37
CA VAL A 219 12.16 -14.25 -12.03
C VAL A 219 13.16 -14.78 -11.01
N GLU A 220 13.51 -14.01 -9.99
CA GLU A 220 14.39 -14.43 -8.90
C GLU A 220 13.82 -15.64 -8.15
N ALA A 221 12.53 -15.58 -7.79
CA ALA A 221 11.79 -16.69 -7.22
C ALA A 221 11.89 -17.95 -8.09
N LYS A 222 11.65 -17.84 -9.40
CA LYS A 222 11.74 -18.98 -10.31
C LYS A 222 13.17 -19.52 -10.48
N THR A 223 14.20 -18.71 -10.25
CA THR A 223 15.60 -19.11 -10.42
C THR A 223 16.17 -19.80 -9.18
N ILE A 224 15.79 -19.34 -7.98
CA ILE A 224 16.34 -19.81 -6.71
C ILE A 224 15.71 -21.14 -6.25
N TYR A 225 14.40 -21.32 -6.40
CA TYR A 225 13.70 -22.49 -5.85
C TYR A 225 13.88 -23.82 -6.60
N PRO A 226 14.01 -23.90 -7.94
CA PRO A 226 14.33 -25.18 -8.58
C PRO A 226 15.74 -25.68 -8.25
N ALA A 227 16.70 -24.79 -7.96
CA ALA A 227 18.06 -25.17 -7.55
C ALA A 227 18.10 -25.87 -6.18
N ILE A 228 17.10 -25.65 -5.32
CA ILE A 228 16.99 -26.30 -4.01
C ILE A 228 16.35 -27.70 -4.13
N SER A 229 15.44 -27.92 -5.08
CA SER A 229 14.83 -29.27 -5.26
C SER A 229 15.77 -30.28 -5.91
N GLU A 230 16.72 -29.84 -6.74
CA GLU A 230 17.74 -30.74 -7.32
C GLU A 230 18.82 -31.17 -6.32
N HIS A 231 19.01 -30.45 -5.21
CA HIS A 231 20.00 -30.79 -4.18
C HIS A 231 19.47 -31.62 -3.01
N ILE A 232 18.18 -31.98 -3.02
CA ILE A 232 17.54 -32.85 -2.00
C ILE A 232 16.94 -34.11 -2.67
N GLY A 233 17.37 -34.43 -3.90
CA GLY A 233 17.05 -35.68 -4.61
C GLY A 233 18.11 -36.74 -4.41
#